data_AF-A0A8X6RU22-F1
#
_entry.id   AF-A0A8X6RU22-F1
#
_cell.length_a   1.000
_cell.length_b   1.000
_cell.length_c   1.000
_cell.angle_alpha   90.00
_cell.angle_beta   90.00
_cell.angle_gamma   90.00
#
_symmetry.space_group_name_H-M   'P 1'
#
loop_
_entity.id
_entity.type
_entity.pdbx_description
1 polymer ?
#
loop_
_entity_poly.entity_id
_entity_poly.type
_entity_poly.pdbx_seq_one_letter_code
_entity_poly.pdbx_strand_id
1 'polypeptide(L)'
;MSKRCIECEHAKSRLGENSAEFHVCGKDSWCFFQAALAHGEVPGLHVMHVNTPLKEAHLAKIMPIYQRLASNELLQRCIRCVTLNANKSFHSIIWNKCSKETPVTLRRLTIAVCDAVCELNFGTKNH
;
A
#
# COMPACT_ATOMS: atom_id res chain seq x y z
N MET A 1 -6.44 26.05 -2.16
CA MET A 1 -6.45 24.72 -1.51
C MET A 1 -6.24 23.67 -2.59
N SER A 2 -5.03 23.12 -2.67
CA SER A 2 -4.62 22.22 -3.76
C SER A 2 -5.27 20.86 -3.60
N LYS A 3 -5.81 20.29 -4.70
CA LYS A 3 -6.58 19.03 -4.75
C LYS A 3 -5.90 17.82 -4.07
N ARG A 4 -4.60 17.90 -3.81
CA ARG A 4 -3.78 16.89 -3.12
C ARG A 4 -4.09 16.73 -1.62
N CYS A 5 -4.68 17.74 -0.97
CA CYS A 5 -5.02 17.66 0.45
C CYS A 5 -6.26 16.78 0.75
N ILE A 6 -7.21 16.68 -0.19
CA ILE A 6 -8.47 15.94 0.02
C ILE A 6 -8.23 14.43 0.07
N GLU A 7 -7.30 13.91 -0.74
CA GLU A 7 -6.90 12.50 -0.72
C GLU A 7 -6.27 12.09 0.61
N CYS A 8 -5.53 13.01 1.25
CA CYS A 8 -4.93 12.82 2.57
C CYS A 8 -5.98 12.65 3.69
N GLU A 9 -7.05 13.45 3.69
CA GLU A 9 -8.14 13.36 4.68
C GLU A 9 -8.93 12.04 4.53
N HIS A 10 -9.17 11.59 3.30
CA HIS A 10 -9.79 10.30 3.03
C HIS A 10 -8.92 9.09 3.39
N ALA A 11 -7.60 9.24 3.43
CA ALA A 11 -6.69 8.18 3.87
C ALA A 11 -6.68 8.04 5.40
N LYS A 12 -6.73 9.16 6.13
CA LYS A 12 -6.80 9.18 7.61
C LYS A 12 -8.02 8.42 8.15
N SER A 13 -9.19 8.59 7.53
CA SER A 13 -10.42 7.92 7.98
C SER A 13 -10.45 6.41 7.73
N ARG A 14 -9.59 5.89 6.84
CA ARG A 14 -9.58 4.46 6.47
C ARG A 14 -8.50 3.63 7.16
N LEU A 15 -7.37 4.23 7.54
CA LEU A 15 -6.19 3.49 8.02
C LEU A 15 -5.96 3.56 9.54
N GLY A 16 -6.78 4.32 10.27
CA GLY A 16 -6.64 4.49 11.71
C GLY A 16 -5.41 5.33 12.11
N GLU A 17 -5.47 5.92 13.30
CA GLU A 17 -4.54 6.95 13.79
C GLU A 17 -3.07 6.49 13.96
N ASN A 18 -2.79 5.18 13.87
CA ASN A 18 -1.44 4.62 14.06
C ASN A 18 -0.66 4.34 12.76
N SER A 19 -1.14 4.80 11.60
CA SER A 19 -0.50 4.56 10.29
C SER A 19 0.48 5.68 9.86
N ALA A 20 1.40 6.08 10.76
CA ALA A 20 2.44 7.07 10.48
C ALA A 20 3.30 6.74 9.24
N GLU A 21 3.30 5.48 8.80
CA GLU A 21 4.08 4.96 7.67
C GLU A 21 3.60 5.45 6.28
N PHE A 22 2.38 5.99 6.16
CA PHE A 22 1.82 6.44 4.87
C PHE A 22 1.49 7.93 4.80
N HIS A 23 1.90 8.71 5.79
CA HIS A 23 1.46 10.10 5.91
C HIS A 23 2.36 11.05 5.08
N VAL A 24 1.98 11.25 3.82
CA VAL A 24 2.71 12.11 2.85
C VAL A 24 2.52 13.61 3.10
N CYS A 25 1.64 14.01 4.03
CA CYS A 25 1.33 15.42 4.30
C CYS A 25 1.28 15.72 5.80
N GLY A 26 1.59 16.96 6.19
CA GLY A 26 1.48 17.45 7.57
C GLY A 26 2.82 17.66 8.28
N LYS A 27 2.74 18.25 9.48
CA LYS A 27 3.92 18.64 10.30
C LYS A 27 4.79 17.46 10.71
N ASP A 28 4.15 16.30 10.92
CA ASP A 28 4.80 15.04 11.29
C ASP A 28 5.01 14.10 10.08
N SER A 29 4.99 14.64 8.86
CA SER A 29 5.25 13.83 7.66
C SER A 29 6.69 13.34 7.65
N TRP A 30 6.88 12.06 7.29
CA TRP A 30 8.22 11.51 7.02
C TRP A 30 8.93 12.23 5.85
N CYS A 31 8.16 12.82 4.93
CA CYS A 31 8.73 13.58 3.82
C CYS A 31 9.18 14.96 4.31
N PHE A 32 10.50 15.17 4.42
CA PHE A 32 11.09 16.43 4.91
C PHE A 32 10.54 17.67 4.17
N PHE A 33 10.33 17.56 2.85
CA PHE A 33 9.83 18.65 2.03
C PHE A 33 8.41 19.04 2.42
N GLN A 34 7.55 18.05 2.65
CA GLN A 34 6.15 18.27 3.03
C GLN A 34 6.02 18.73 4.49
N ALA A 35 6.87 18.22 5.37
CA ALA A 35 6.97 18.69 6.75
C ALA A 35 7.38 20.18 6.80
N ALA A 36 8.44 20.58 6.09
CA ALA A 36 8.89 21.97 6.04
C ALA A 36 7.80 22.91 5.50
N LEU A 37 7.11 22.53 4.42
CA LEU A 37 5.96 23.29 3.92
C LEU A 37 4.82 23.41 4.94
N ALA A 38 4.54 22.36 5.71
CA ALA A 38 3.50 22.37 6.74
C ALA A 38 3.88 23.17 7.99
N HIS A 39 5.18 23.34 8.27
CA HIS A 39 5.71 24.22 9.31
C HIS A 39 5.85 25.68 8.86
N GLY A 40 5.70 25.96 7.55
CA GLY A 40 5.89 27.30 6.99
C GLY A 40 7.37 27.66 6.78
N GLU A 41 8.25 26.66 6.74
CA GLU A 41 9.68 26.80 6.54
C GLU A 41 10.05 26.61 5.07
N VAL A 42 11.21 27.13 4.66
CA VAL A 42 11.74 26.91 3.31
C VAL A 42 12.34 25.49 3.26
N PRO A 43 11.85 24.59 2.40
CA PRO A 43 12.38 23.24 2.32
C PRO A 43 13.84 23.21 1.86
N GLY A 44 14.65 22.38 2.51
CA GLY A 44 16.05 22.15 2.11
C GLY A 44 16.19 21.55 0.70
N LEU A 45 17.39 21.63 0.14
CA LEU A 45 17.68 21.01 -1.16
C LEU A 45 17.65 19.48 -1.04
N HIS A 46 16.97 18.80 -1.96
CA HIS A 46 16.88 17.33 -1.98
C HIS A 46 18.26 16.66 -2.00
N VAL A 47 19.27 17.28 -2.63
CA VAL A 47 20.64 16.76 -2.67
C VAL A 47 21.27 16.66 -1.27
N MET A 48 20.87 17.53 -0.33
CA MET A 48 21.37 17.52 1.05
C MET A 48 20.61 16.52 1.94
N HIS A 49 19.39 16.13 1.54
CA HIS A 49 18.50 15.28 2.33
C HIS A 49 18.33 13.87 1.75
N VAL A 50 18.92 13.57 0.59
CA VAL A 50 18.94 12.25 -0.03
C VAL A 50 20.30 11.59 0.24
N ASN A 51 20.32 10.61 1.13
CA ASN A 51 21.55 9.87 1.49
C ASN A 51 22.20 9.13 0.31
N THR A 52 21.41 8.77 -0.71
CA THR A 52 21.91 8.00 -1.86
C THR A 52 21.28 8.51 -3.16
N PRO A 53 21.87 9.54 -3.79
CA PRO A 53 21.34 10.09 -5.04
C PRO A 53 21.51 9.09 -6.19
N LEU A 54 20.48 8.99 -7.03
CA LEU A 54 20.50 8.13 -8.22
C LEU A 54 21.39 8.76 -9.30
N LYS A 55 22.30 7.96 -9.88
CA LYS A 55 23.15 8.41 -11.00
C LYS A 55 22.33 8.61 -12.26
N GLU A 56 22.60 9.69 -12.99
CA GLU A 56 21.89 10.06 -14.22
C GLU A 56 21.88 8.93 -15.27
N ALA A 57 23.01 8.23 -15.44
CA ALA A 57 23.13 7.11 -16.35
C ALA A 57 22.19 5.92 -16.02
N HIS A 58 21.81 5.78 -14.75
CA HIS A 58 20.82 4.79 -14.30
C HIS A 58 19.40 5.34 -14.37
N LEU A 59 19.21 6.63 -14.10
CA LEU A 59 17.92 7.30 -14.23
C LEU A 59 17.36 7.14 -15.65
N ALA A 60 18.19 7.34 -16.69
CA ALA A 60 17.77 7.15 -18.08
C ALA A 60 17.22 5.74 -18.38
N LYS A 61 17.73 4.71 -17.68
CA LYS A 61 17.27 3.32 -17.82
C LYS A 61 16.02 3.03 -16.99
N ILE A 62 15.91 3.62 -15.80
CA ILE A 62 14.84 3.37 -14.83
C ILE A 62 13.59 4.20 -15.15
N MET A 63 13.76 5.44 -15.62
CA MET A 63 12.68 6.38 -15.90
C MET A 63 11.56 5.81 -16.79
N PRO A 64 11.83 5.16 -17.94
CA PRO A 64 10.75 4.62 -18.77
C PRO A 64 9.96 3.52 -18.05
N ILE A 65 10.61 2.71 -17.21
CA ILE A 65 9.97 1.67 -16.40
C ILE A 65 9.09 2.33 -15.34
N TYR A 66 9.63 3.32 -14.63
CA TYR A 66 8.89 4.07 -13.62
C TYR A 66 7.65 4.74 -14.21
N GLN A 67 7.78 5.45 -15.33
CA GLN A 67 6.66 6.12 -16.00
C GLN A 67 5.59 5.12 -16.45
N ARG A 68 5.99 3.98 -16.99
CA ARG A 68 5.05 2.91 -17.35
C ARG A 68 4.31 2.40 -16.12
N LEU A 69 5.01 2.11 -15.02
CA LEU A 69 4.42 1.65 -13.76
C LEU A 69 3.52 2.70 -13.09
N ALA A 70 3.84 3.98 -13.26
CA ALA A 70 3.07 5.12 -12.78
C ALA A 70 1.94 5.54 -13.74
N SER A 71 1.67 4.78 -14.81
CA SER A 71 0.55 5.06 -15.71
C SER A 71 -0.79 4.92 -14.99
N ASN A 72 -1.71 5.84 -15.28
CA ASN A 72 -3.05 5.82 -14.71
C ASN A 72 -3.77 4.50 -15.01
N GLU A 73 -3.57 3.90 -16.19
CA GLU A 73 -4.21 2.63 -16.53
C GLU A 73 -3.74 1.47 -15.63
N LEU A 74 -2.46 1.42 -15.25
CA LEU A 74 -1.95 0.41 -14.32
C LEU A 74 -2.37 0.72 -12.88
N LEU A 75 -2.24 1.97 -12.45
CA LEU A 75 -2.62 2.37 -11.09
C LEU A 75 -4.11 2.16 -10.81
N GLN A 76 -4.98 2.37 -11.80
CA GLN A 76 -6.42 2.09 -11.68
C GLN A 76 -6.72 0.63 -11.33
N ARG A 77 -5.88 -0.32 -11.78
CA ARG A 77 -6.02 -1.74 -11.40
C ARG A 77 -5.63 -1.96 -9.94
N CYS A 78 -4.71 -1.17 -9.41
CA CYS A 78 -4.25 -1.23 -8.02
C CYS A 78 -5.25 -0.62 -7.02
N ILE A 79 -6.17 0.26 -7.46
CA ILE A 79 -7.18 0.91 -6.59
C ILE A 79 -8.04 -0.12 -5.84
N ARG A 80 -8.28 -1.28 -6.45
CA ARG A 80 -9.06 -2.36 -5.85
C ARG A 80 -8.31 -3.13 -4.74
N CYS A 81 -7.06 -2.77 -4.46
CA CYS A 81 -6.17 -3.47 -3.51
C CYS A 81 -6.08 -4.99 -3.77
N VAL A 82 -6.34 -5.44 -4.99
CA VAL A 82 -6.20 -6.85 -5.36
C VAL A 82 -4.72 -7.11 -5.50
N THR A 83 -4.17 -7.97 -4.63
CA THR A 83 -2.73 -8.24 -4.67
C THR A 83 -2.34 -8.83 -6.02
N LEU A 84 -1.15 -8.48 -6.52
CA LEU A 84 -0.59 -8.95 -7.79
C LEU A 84 -0.46 -10.48 -7.89
N ASN A 85 -0.72 -11.19 -6.79
CA ASN A 85 -0.76 -12.64 -6.75
C ASN A 85 -2.00 -13.10 -5.98
N ALA A 86 -3.11 -13.26 -6.69
CA ALA A 86 -4.36 -13.79 -6.16
C ALA A 86 -4.17 -15.11 -5.40
N ASN A 87 -3.21 -15.95 -5.81
CA ASN A 87 -2.92 -17.19 -5.12
C ASN A 87 -2.27 -16.91 -3.75
N LYS A 88 -1.31 -15.98 -3.63
CA LYS A 88 -0.73 -15.65 -2.32
C LYS A 88 -1.79 -15.12 -1.35
N SER A 89 -2.66 -14.21 -1.79
CA SER A 89 -3.74 -13.71 -0.93
C SER A 89 -4.74 -14.81 -0.55
N PHE A 90 -5.15 -15.65 -1.51
CA PHE A 90 -6.09 -16.74 -1.24
C PHE A 90 -5.51 -17.79 -0.30
N HIS A 91 -4.28 -18.22 -0.55
CA HIS A 91 -3.58 -19.14 0.34
C HIS A 91 -3.39 -18.56 1.74
N SER A 92 -3.10 -17.26 1.87
CA SER A 92 -3.00 -16.60 3.17
C SER A 92 -4.30 -16.70 3.98
N ILE A 93 -5.47 -16.50 3.35
CA ILE A 93 -6.78 -16.60 4.01
C ILE A 93 -7.04 -18.06 4.44
N ILE A 94 -6.76 -19.03 3.56
CA ILE A 94 -6.92 -20.46 3.89
C ILE A 94 -6.02 -20.82 5.09
N TRP A 95 -4.76 -20.41 5.08
CA TRP A 95 -3.80 -20.75 6.14
C TRP A 95 -4.09 -20.05 7.47
N ASN A 96 -4.69 -18.86 7.45
CA ASN A 96 -5.20 -18.21 8.65
C ASN A 96 -6.36 -18.99 9.28
N LYS A 97 -7.22 -19.61 8.47
CA LYS A 97 -8.36 -20.42 8.97
C LYS A 97 -7.95 -21.85 9.31
N CYS A 98 -6.97 -22.39 8.60
CA CYS A 98 -6.52 -23.76 8.71
C CYS A 98 -5.01 -23.84 8.54
N SER A 99 -4.26 -23.99 9.64
CA SER A 99 -2.80 -24.03 9.58
C SER A 99 -2.30 -25.17 8.70
N LYS A 100 -1.29 -24.87 7.88
CA LYS A 100 -0.58 -25.84 7.02
C LYS A 100 0.19 -26.88 7.83
N GLU A 101 0.66 -26.50 9.01
CA GLU A 101 1.52 -27.34 9.85
C GLU A 101 0.72 -28.35 10.69
N THR A 102 -0.60 -28.19 10.77
CA THR A 102 -1.48 -29.07 11.55
C THR A 102 -2.20 -30.05 10.63
N PRO A 103 -2.12 -31.37 10.86
CA PRO A 103 -2.94 -32.31 10.13
C PRO A 103 -4.42 -32.08 10.46
N VAL A 104 -5.23 -31.90 9.42
CA VAL A 104 -6.69 -31.68 9.53
C VAL A 104 -7.45 -32.69 8.69
N THR A 105 -8.72 -32.92 9.04
CA THR A 105 -9.60 -33.75 8.22
C THR A 105 -9.99 -33.03 6.93
N LEU A 106 -10.24 -33.78 5.85
CA LEU A 106 -10.69 -33.24 4.57
C LEU A 106 -11.93 -32.35 4.71
N ARG A 107 -12.86 -32.72 5.61
CA ARG A 107 -14.07 -31.95 5.91
C ARG A 107 -13.74 -30.56 6.45
N ARG A 108 -12.81 -30.45 7.40
CA ARG A 108 -12.40 -29.16 7.98
C ARG A 108 -11.69 -28.28 6.95
N LEU A 109 -10.81 -28.86 6.14
CA LEU A 109 -10.13 -28.15 5.06
C LEU A 109 -11.13 -27.61 4.03
N THR A 110 -12.12 -28.41 3.64
CA THR A 110 -13.16 -28.01 2.67
C THR A 110 -13.95 -26.81 3.18
N ILE A 111 -14.38 -26.83 4.45
CA ILE A 111 -15.10 -25.70 5.06
C ILE A 111 -14.24 -24.44 5.05
N ALA A 112 -12.96 -24.55 5.45
CA ALA A 112 -12.04 -23.41 5.48
C ALA A 112 -11.80 -22.81 4.08
N VAL A 113 -11.71 -23.65 3.04
CA VAL A 113 -11.58 -23.21 1.65
C VAL A 113 -12.85 -22.52 1.16
N CYS A 114 -14.03 -23.09 1.42
CA CYS A 114 -15.31 -22.45 1.06
C CYS A 114 -15.47 -21.08 1.73
N ASP A 115 -15.13 -20.99 3.02
CA ASP A 115 -15.18 -19.75 3.78
C ASP A 115 -14.16 -18.72 3.25
N ALA A 116 -12.94 -19.15 2.92
CA ALA A 116 -11.93 -18.29 2.29
C ALA A 116 -12.37 -17.77 0.90
N VAL A 117 -13.08 -18.57 0.11
CA VAL A 117 -13.66 -18.13 -1.18
C VAL A 117 -14.73 -17.07 -0.95
N CYS A 118 -15.61 -17.28 0.02
CA CYS A 118 -16.63 -16.29 0.37
C CYS A 118 -15.99 -14.97 0.83
N GLU A 119 -15.02 -15.04 1.72
CA GLU A 119 -14.30 -13.87 2.25
C GLU A 119 -13.53 -13.11 1.17
N LEU A 120 -12.85 -13.81 0.26
CA LEU A 120 -12.09 -13.18 -0.82
C LEU A 120 -13.01 -12.45 -1.82
N ASN A 121 -14.19 -13.00 -2.10
CA ASN A 121 -15.10 -12.43 -3.10
C ASN A 121 -16.05 -11.37 -2.53
N PHE A 122 -16.51 -11.53 -1.30
CA PHE A 122 -17.55 -10.69 -0.69
C PHE A 122 -17.05 -9.84 0.48
N GLY A 123 -15.82 -10.07 0.96
CA GLY A 123 -15.26 -9.44 2.16
C GLY A 123 -15.80 -10.04 3.46
N THR A 124 -15.11 -9.77 4.57
CA THR A 124 -15.63 -10.08 5.92
C THR A 124 -16.63 -9.00 6.36
N LYS A 125 -17.76 -9.42 6.92
CA LYS A 125 -18.52 -8.55 7.84
C LYS A 125 -17.78 -8.63 9.17
N ASN A 126 -17.14 -7.55 9.59
CA ASN A 126 -16.53 -7.46 10.90
C ASN A 126 -17.59 -7.82 11.96
N HIS A 127 -17.35 -8.87 12.73
CA HIS A 127 -18.14 -9.31 13.88
C HIS A 127 -17.40 -8.95 15.16
#